data_AF-A0A966TKJ9-F1
#
_entry.id   AF-A0A966TKJ9-F1
#
_cell.length_a   1.000
_cell.length_b   1.000
_cell.length_c   1.000
_cell.angle_alpha   90.00
_cell.angle_beta   90.00
_cell.angle_gamma   90.00
#
_symmetry.space_group_name_H-M   'P 1'
#
loop_
_entity.id
_entity.type
_entity.pdbx_description
1 polymer ?
#
loop_
_entity_poly.entity_id
_entity_poly.type
_entity_poly.pdbx_seq_one_letter_code
_entity_poly.pdbx_strand_id
1 'polypeptide(L)'
;MPLGSLDRTPPPFFKQGTSALTKLVLFSSLSCGLMFADLHYNIVQPARWALSLIVYPVQWLALRPQAIWDHVDDVFESKQEALSAVDQANAKLLAQSVSASQVEQLTLENNLLRSLLELRERHAVSAMAAEVLYEAA
;
A
#
# COMPACT_ATOMS: atom_id res chain seq x y z
N MET A 1 90.18 18.81 -19.55
CA MET A 1 88.86 18.18 -19.25
C MET A 1 88.82 17.81 -17.79
N PRO A 2 87.84 18.32 -17.02
CA PRO A 2 87.31 17.57 -15.90
C PRO A 2 85.79 17.35 -16.05
N LEU A 3 85.38 16.13 -15.71
CA LEU A 3 84.03 15.61 -15.73
C LEU A 3 83.31 15.97 -14.44
N GLY A 4 82.03 16.35 -14.56
CA GLY A 4 80.97 15.95 -13.65
C GLY A 4 80.99 16.54 -12.23
N SER A 5 80.14 17.52 -12.00
CA SER A 5 79.22 17.40 -10.87
C SER A 5 77.79 17.53 -11.40
N LEU A 6 77.07 16.42 -11.26
CA LEU A 6 75.64 16.33 -11.46
C LEU A 6 74.96 17.24 -10.44
N ASP A 7 74.76 18.51 -10.78
CA ASP A 7 73.74 19.30 -10.10
C ASP A 7 72.38 18.92 -10.70
N ARG A 8 71.88 17.77 -10.22
CA ARG A 8 70.54 17.26 -10.51
C ARG A 8 69.65 17.55 -9.32
N THR A 9 69.47 18.82 -8.96
CA THR A 9 68.24 19.21 -8.27
C THR A 9 67.15 19.38 -9.32
N PRO A 10 66.23 18.41 -9.48
CA PRO A 10 65.10 18.60 -10.38
C PRO A 10 64.29 19.82 -9.92
N PRO A 11 63.75 20.63 -10.85
CA PRO A 11 62.93 21.77 -10.47
C PRO A 11 61.76 21.30 -9.61
N PRO A 12 61.30 22.07 -8.61
CA PRO A 12 60.30 21.63 -7.66
C PRO A 12 58.98 21.33 -8.39
N PHE A 13 58.75 20.05 -8.68
CA PHE A 13 57.70 19.60 -9.60
C PHE A 13 56.29 19.63 -9.01
N PHE A 14 56.13 20.01 -7.75
CA PHE A 14 54.82 20.24 -7.17
C PHE A 14 54.92 21.41 -6.21
N LYS A 15 53.92 22.30 -6.25
CA LYS A 15 53.71 23.31 -5.22
C LYS A 15 53.88 22.60 -3.89
N GLN A 16 54.95 22.90 -3.15
CA GLN A 16 55.14 22.39 -1.80
C GLN A 16 54.03 23.03 -0.97
N GLY A 17 52.86 22.39 -0.96
CA GLY A 17 51.83 22.66 0.02
C GLY A 17 52.43 22.45 1.42
N THR A 18 51.71 22.89 2.44
CA THR A 18 52.14 22.79 3.84
C THR A 18 52.87 21.48 4.13
N SER A 19 54.05 21.60 4.77
CA SER A 19 54.97 20.48 5.02
C SER A 19 54.23 19.27 5.58
N ALA A 20 54.64 18.05 5.17
CA ALA A 20 54.04 16.80 5.63
C ALA A 20 54.04 16.70 7.16
N LEU A 21 55.09 17.21 7.82
CA LEU A 21 55.16 17.30 9.28
C LEU A 21 54.10 18.24 9.86
N THR A 22 53.87 19.40 9.23
CA THR A 22 52.82 20.33 9.66
C THR A 22 51.44 19.69 9.52
N LYS A 23 51.17 18.96 8.44
CA LYS A 23 49.92 18.21 8.28
C LYS A 23 49.78 17.12 9.34
N LEU A 24 50.84 16.37 9.62
CA LEU A 24 50.83 15.32 10.63
C LEU A 24 50.55 15.89 12.02
N VAL A 25 51.27 16.95 12.43
CA VAL A 25 51.05 17.61 13.72
C VAL A 25 49.65 18.21 13.80
N LEU A 26 49.16 18.84 12.74
CA LEU A 26 47.81 19.41 12.70
C LEU A 26 46.72 18.34 12.81
N PHE A 27 46.81 17.26 12.03
CA PHE A 27 45.84 16.16 12.10
C PHE A 27 45.95 15.36 13.39
N SER A 28 47.16 15.20 13.95
CA SER A 28 47.38 14.53 15.23
C SER A 28 46.78 15.35 16.38
N SER A 29 47.04 16.67 16.41
CA SER A 29 46.43 17.59 17.37
C SER A 29 44.91 17.62 17.24
N LEU A 30 44.39 17.68 16.01
CA LEU A 30 42.94 17.63 15.74
C LEU A 30 42.30 16.32 16.22
N SER A 31 42.94 15.17 15.95
CA SER A 31 42.47 13.86 16.38
C SER A 31 42.48 13.72 17.90
N CYS A 32 43.55 14.17 18.57
CA CYS A 32 43.62 14.18 20.03
C CYS A 32 42.56 15.12 20.64
N GLY A 33 42.34 16.29 20.03
CA GLY A 33 41.28 17.22 20.43
C GLY A 33 39.88 16.61 20.26
N LEU A 34 39.61 15.93 19.16
CA LEU A 34 38.36 15.19 18.93
C LEU A 34 38.17 14.06 19.95
N MET A 35 39.23 13.31 20.28
CA MET A 35 39.19 12.25 21.29
C MET A 35 38.87 12.80 22.68
N PHE A 36 39.53 13.91 23.07
CA PHE A 36 39.25 14.57 24.34
C PHE A 36 37.83 15.16 24.38
N ALA A 37 37.38 15.72 23.26
CA ALA A 37 36.03 16.27 23.15
C ALA A 37 34.95 15.18 23.27
N ASP A 38 35.20 14.00 22.70
CA ASP A 38 34.29 12.86 22.82
C ASP A 38 34.18 12.37 24.28
N LEU A 39 35.33 12.24 24.97
CA LEU A 39 35.40 11.80 26.37
C LEU A 39 34.78 12.78 27.36
N HIS A 40 34.93 14.10 27.13
CA HIS A 40 34.48 15.11 28.10
C HIS A 40 33.07 15.64 27.82
N TYR A 41 32.71 15.84 26.55
CA TYR A 41 31.46 16.50 26.17
C TYR A 41 30.36 15.53 25.70
N ASN A 42 30.60 14.21 25.71
CA ASN A 42 29.62 13.21 25.23
C ASN A 42 29.07 13.55 23.83
N ILE A 43 29.86 14.19 22.95
CA ILE A 43 29.40 14.72 21.65
C ILE A 43 28.88 13.61 20.72
N VAL A 44 29.33 12.37 20.91
CA VAL A 44 28.79 11.20 20.22
C VAL A 44 27.28 11.01 20.48
N GLN A 45 26.75 11.35 21.66
CA GLN A 45 25.32 11.18 21.94
C GLN A 45 24.41 12.12 21.11
N PRO A 46 24.59 13.45 21.10
CA PRO A 46 23.80 14.35 20.26
C PRO A 46 24.08 14.17 18.76
N ALA A 47 25.32 13.85 18.36
CA ALA A 47 25.63 13.54 16.97
C ALA A 47 24.89 12.28 16.50
N ARG A 48 24.85 11.23 17.33
CA ARG A 48 24.09 10.01 17.07
C ARG A 48 22.59 10.28 17.01
N TRP A 49 22.07 11.18 17.84
CA TRP A 49 20.67 11.61 17.78
C TRP A 49 20.34 12.31 16.45
N ALA A 50 21.17 13.25 16.01
CA ALA A 50 21.00 13.92 14.71
C ALA A 50 21.11 12.95 13.53
N LEU A 51 22.08 12.01 13.57
CA LEU A 51 22.21 10.96 12.56
C LEU A 51 20.99 10.05 12.55
N SER A 52 20.48 9.68 13.73
CA SER A 52 19.30 8.82 13.85
C SER A 52 18.05 9.47 13.27
N LEU A 53 17.89 10.80 13.37
CA LEU A 53 16.76 11.51 12.79
C LEU A 53 16.69 11.36 11.25
N ILE A 54 17.84 11.21 10.59
CA ILE A 54 17.94 11.06 9.13
C ILE A 54 17.89 9.57 8.73
N VAL A 55 18.56 8.70 9.48
CA VAL A 55 18.67 7.26 9.14
C VAL A 55 17.38 6.50 9.47
N TYR A 56 16.69 6.85 10.56
CA TYR A 56 15.49 6.16 11.02
C TYR A 56 14.32 6.15 10.02
N PRO A 57 13.96 7.25 9.32
CA PRO A 57 12.90 7.21 8.31
C PRO A 57 13.24 6.29 7.13
N VAL A 58 14.52 6.15 6.76
CA VAL A 58 14.96 5.24 5.70
C VAL A 58 14.81 3.78 6.11
N GLN A 59 15.16 3.45 7.36
CA GLN A 59 14.95 2.11 7.92
C GLN A 59 13.46 1.75 7.98
N TRP A 60 12.62 2.70 8.41
CA TRP A 60 11.17 2.52 8.45
C TRP A 60 10.57 2.31 7.04
N LEU A 61 11.03 3.07 6.04
CA LEU A 61 10.57 2.94 4.66
C LEU A 61 10.95 1.58 4.04
N ALA A 62 12.15 1.08 4.33
CA ALA A 62 12.64 -0.21 3.84
C ALA A 62 11.88 -1.42 4.42
N LEU A 63 11.33 -1.29 5.64
CA LEU A 63 10.56 -2.35 6.33
C LEU A 63 9.05 -2.33 5.99
N ARG A 64 8.56 -1.26 5.37
CA ARG A 64 7.15 -1.05 5.03
C ARG A 64 6.64 -1.53 3.65
N PRO A 65 7.45 -2.03 2.69
CA PRO A 65 6.90 -2.33 1.37
C PRO A 65 5.93 -3.51 1.38
N GLN A 66 6.10 -4.49 2.27
CA GLN A 66 5.23 -5.67 2.37
C GLN A 66 3.73 -5.34 2.57
N ALA A 67 3.41 -4.31 3.36
CA ALA A 67 2.01 -3.96 3.64
C ALA A 67 1.28 -3.30 2.46
N ILE A 68 2.00 -2.77 1.48
CA ILE A 68 1.41 -2.12 0.30
C ILE A 68 0.93 -3.19 -0.70
N TRP A 69 1.61 -4.34 -0.79
CA TRP A 69 1.21 -5.41 -1.69
C TRP A 69 -0.08 -6.09 -1.22
N ASP A 70 -0.20 -6.36 0.09
CA ASP A 70 -1.41 -6.98 0.67
C ASP A 70 -2.69 -6.15 0.42
N HIS A 71 -2.59 -4.81 0.41
CA HIS A 71 -3.74 -3.93 0.17
C HIS A 71 -4.08 -3.77 -1.32
N VAL A 72 -3.13 -3.97 -2.23
CA VAL A 72 -3.42 -3.89 -3.66
C VAL A 72 -4.21 -5.12 -4.09
N ASP A 73 -3.82 -6.32 -3.63
CA ASP A 73 -4.51 -7.56 -4.00
C ASP A 73 -5.96 -7.59 -3.47
N ASP A 74 -6.19 -7.16 -2.23
CA ASP A 74 -7.53 -7.12 -1.60
C ASP A 74 -8.51 -6.18 -2.34
N VAL A 75 -8.01 -5.07 -2.89
CA VAL A 75 -8.83 -4.13 -3.69
C VAL A 75 -9.21 -4.73 -5.05
N PHE A 76 -8.39 -5.59 -5.64
CA PHE A 76 -8.72 -6.27 -6.89
C PHE A 76 -9.63 -7.47 -6.68
N GLU A 77 -9.42 -8.25 -5.61
CA GLU A 77 -10.24 -9.41 -5.26
C GLU A 77 -11.67 -8.98 -4.87
N SER A 78 -11.81 -7.97 -4.01
CA SER A 78 -13.12 -7.46 -3.58
C SER A 78 -13.98 -6.92 -4.72
N LYS A 79 -13.36 -6.30 -5.74
CA LYS A 79 -14.08 -5.86 -6.95
C LYS A 79 -14.58 -7.02 -7.79
N GLN A 80 -13.74 -8.05 -7.97
CA GLN A 80 -14.11 -9.21 -8.75
C GLN A 80 -15.24 -10.01 -8.07
N GLU A 81 -15.18 -10.13 -6.75
CA GLU A 81 -16.23 -10.79 -5.96
C GLU A 81 -17.55 -10.01 -6.04
N ALA A 82 -17.51 -8.68 -5.87
CA ALA A 82 -18.70 -7.84 -5.99
C ALA A 82 -19.35 -7.91 -7.38
N LEU A 83 -18.55 -7.88 -8.45
CA LEU A 83 -19.06 -8.03 -9.82
C LEU A 83 -19.72 -9.40 -10.02
N SER A 84 -19.09 -10.46 -9.52
CA SER A 84 -19.63 -11.82 -9.64
C SER A 84 -20.95 -11.99 -8.87
N ALA A 85 -21.10 -11.34 -7.72
CA ALA A 85 -22.34 -11.34 -6.95
C ALA A 85 -23.46 -10.59 -7.68
N VAL A 86 -23.15 -9.46 -8.32
CA VAL A 86 -24.10 -8.69 -9.14
C VAL A 86 -24.57 -9.51 -10.34
N ASP A 87 -23.66 -10.18 -11.06
CA ASP A 87 -24.02 -11.02 -12.21
C ASP A 87 -24.91 -12.19 -11.80
N GLN A 88 -24.60 -12.86 -10.68
CA GLN A 88 -25.44 -13.95 -10.16
C GLN A 88 -26.82 -13.46 -9.72
N ALA A 89 -26.91 -12.29 -9.09
CA ALA A 89 -28.18 -11.69 -8.69
C ALA A 89 -29.03 -11.33 -9.92
N ASN A 90 -28.43 -10.72 -10.94
CA ASN A 90 -29.10 -10.42 -12.20
C ASN A 90 -29.61 -11.68 -12.92
N ALA A 91 -28.81 -12.74 -12.96
CA ALA A 91 -29.23 -14.02 -13.55
C ALA A 91 -30.45 -14.61 -12.82
N LYS A 92 -30.49 -14.54 -11.49
CA LYS A 92 -31.63 -14.99 -10.68
C LYS A 92 -32.88 -14.14 -10.94
N LEU A 93 -32.73 -12.81 -11.02
CA LEU A 93 -33.84 -11.90 -11.32
C LEU A 93 -34.41 -12.15 -12.72
N LEU A 94 -33.54 -12.40 -13.71
CA LEU A 94 -33.97 -12.76 -15.07
C LEU A 94 -34.71 -14.10 -15.10
N ALA A 95 -34.23 -15.10 -14.38
CA ALA A 95 -34.93 -16.38 -14.28
C ALA A 95 -36.32 -16.20 -13.62
N GLN A 96 -36.38 -15.42 -12.54
CA GLN A 96 -37.64 -15.11 -11.86
C GLN A 96 -38.61 -14.32 -12.73
N SER A 97 -38.13 -13.34 -13.51
CA SER A 97 -38.98 -12.56 -14.40
C SER A 97 -39.57 -13.41 -15.52
N VAL A 98 -38.80 -14.33 -16.07
CA VAL A 98 -39.27 -15.31 -17.07
C VAL A 98 -40.34 -16.23 -16.48
N SER A 99 -40.12 -16.77 -15.27
CA SER A 99 -41.13 -17.60 -14.61
C SER A 99 -42.40 -16.82 -14.26
N ALA A 100 -42.27 -15.58 -13.78
CA ALA A 100 -43.41 -14.71 -13.49
C ALA A 100 -44.22 -14.40 -14.76
N SER A 101 -43.55 -14.10 -15.87
CA SER A 101 -44.21 -13.85 -17.16
C SER A 101 -44.97 -15.08 -17.67
N GLN A 102 -44.42 -16.29 -17.52
CA GLN A 102 -45.12 -17.53 -17.87
C GLN A 102 -46.35 -17.76 -16.99
N VAL A 103 -46.26 -17.50 -15.69
CA VAL A 103 -47.41 -17.62 -14.78
C VAL A 103 -48.50 -16.63 -15.19
N GLU A 104 -48.14 -15.39 -15.52
CA GLU A 104 -49.08 -14.39 -16.00
C GLU A 104 -49.79 -14.85 -17.28
N GLN A 105 -49.04 -15.33 -18.28
CA GLN A 105 -49.61 -15.89 -19.52
C GLN A 105 -50.56 -17.05 -19.25
N LEU A 106 -50.14 -18.03 -18.44
CA LEU A 106 -50.97 -19.18 -18.08
C LEU A 106 -52.24 -18.76 -17.32
N THR A 107 -52.18 -17.73 -16.47
CA THR A 107 -53.37 -17.21 -15.79
C THR A 107 -54.35 -16.55 -16.77
N LEU A 108 -53.85 -15.81 -17.76
CA LEU A 108 -54.67 -15.23 -18.81
C LEU A 108 -55.33 -16.32 -19.66
N GLU A 109 -54.56 -17.31 -20.11
CA GLU A 109 -55.09 -18.46 -20.86
C GLU A 109 -56.13 -19.23 -20.05
N ASN A 110 -55.87 -19.49 -18.77
CA ASN A 110 -56.82 -20.20 -17.91
C ASN A 110 -58.14 -19.44 -17.76
N ASN A 111 -58.08 -18.12 -17.61
CA ASN A 111 -59.27 -17.26 -17.52
C ASN A 111 -60.05 -17.24 -18.84
N LEU A 112 -59.35 -17.16 -19.98
CA LEU A 112 -59.96 -17.22 -21.32
C LEU A 112 -60.65 -18.57 -21.58
N LEU A 113 -59.97 -19.68 -21.27
CA LEU A 113 -60.57 -21.01 -21.41
C LEU A 113 -61.80 -21.17 -20.52
N ARG A 114 -61.78 -20.59 -19.33
CA ARG A 114 -62.92 -20.61 -18.40
C ARG A 114 -64.11 -19.82 -18.90
N SER A 115 -63.88 -18.63 -19.46
CA SER A 115 -64.96 -17.82 -20.02
C SER A 115 -65.59 -18.52 -21.24
N LEU A 116 -64.77 -19.14 -22.10
CA LEU A 116 -65.25 -19.93 -23.25
C LEU A 116 -66.05 -21.18 -22.84
N LEU A 117 -65.73 -21.79 -21.69
CA LEU A 117 -66.40 -22.98 -21.16
C LEU A 117 -67.56 -22.64 -20.20
N GLU A 118 -67.92 -21.36 -20.05
CA GLU A 118 -68.95 -20.87 -19.11
C GLU A 118 -68.75 -21.37 -17.65
N LEU A 119 -67.49 -21.54 -17.24
CA LEU A 119 -67.15 -22.02 -15.90
C LEU A 119 -67.28 -20.89 -14.87
N ARG A 120 -67.80 -21.20 -13.68
CA ARG A 120 -67.99 -20.26 -12.55
C ARG A 120 -66.67 -19.54 -12.18
N GLU A 121 -66.72 -18.21 -12.05
CA GLU A 121 -65.58 -17.36 -11.65
C GLU A 121 -64.97 -17.76 -10.29
N ARG A 122 -63.64 -17.67 -10.18
CA ARG A 122 -62.92 -17.77 -8.90
C ARG A 122 -62.73 -16.36 -8.33
N HIS A 123 -63.16 -16.14 -7.10
CA HIS A 123 -62.87 -14.92 -6.34
C HIS A 123 -61.43 -14.94 -5.81
N ALA A 124 -60.70 -13.84 -5.99
CA ALA A 124 -59.39 -13.65 -5.38
C ALA A 124 -59.54 -13.47 -3.85
N VAL A 125 -58.81 -14.27 -3.07
CA VAL A 125 -58.81 -14.16 -1.61
C VAL A 125 -57.93 -12.98 -1.23
N SER A 126 -58.48 -12.02 -0.48
CA SER A 126 -57.71 -10.89 0.08
C SER A 126 -56.80 -11.42 1.18
N ALA A 127 -55.49 -11.27 1.00
CA ALA A 127 -54.48 -11.62 1.99
C ALA A 127 -53.84 -10.32 2.53
N MET A 128 -53.74 -10.20 3.86
CA MET A 128 -53.06 -9.09 4.53
C MET A 128 -51.76 -9.62 5.16
N ALA A 129 -50.63 -9.00 4.81
CA ALA A 129 -49.35 -9.32 5.43
C ALA A 129 -49.29 -8.75 6.86
N ALA A 130 -48.84 -9.55 7.83
CA ALA A 130 -48.60 -9.13 9.20
C ALA A 130 -47.16 -9.47 9.60
N GLU A 131 -46.46 -8.52 10.20
CA GLU A 131 -45.08 -8.68 10.69
C GLU A 131 -45.11 -9.08 12.17
N VAL A 132 -44.39 -10.16 12.52
CA VAL A 132 -44.27 -10.63 13.91
C VAL A 132 -43.03 -9.99 14.53
N LEU A 133 -43.22 -8.87 15.22
CA LEU A 133 -42.19 -8.26 16.07
C LEU A 133 -42.21 -8.96 17.43
N TYR A 134 -41.34 -9.95 17.62
CA TYR A 134 -41.09 -10.53 18.94
C TYR A 134 -39.76 -10.00 19.47
N GLU A 135 -39.83 -9.09 20.43
CA GLU A 135 -38.67 -8.62 21.20
C GLU A 135 -38.58 -9.48 22.46
N ALA A 136 -37.70 -10.47 22.43
CA ALA A 136 -37.33 -11.23 23.63
C ALA A 136 -36.32 -10.39 24.42
N ALA A 137 -36.75 -9.88 25.58
CA ALA A 137 -35.88 -9.28 26.58
C ALA A 137 -35.04 -10.32 27.33
#